data_AF-D2CFQ4-F1
#
_entry.id   AF-D2CFQ4-F1
#
_cell.length_a   1.000
_cell.length_b   1.000
_cell.length_c   1.000
_cell.angle_alpha   90.00
_cell.angle_beta   90.00
_cell.angle_gamma   90.00
#
_symmetry.space_group_name_H-M   'P 1'
#
loop_
_entity.id
_entity.type
_entity.pdbx_description
1 polymer ?
#
loop_
_entity_poly.entity_id
_entity_poly.type
_entity_poly.pdbx_seq_one_letter_code
_entity_poly.pdbx_strand_id
1 'polypeptide(L)'
;FYVLMEGREIISNLAKAAGLATMISTMRPDIDNMDEYVRNTTARAFAVVASALGIPSLLPFLKAVCKSKKSWQARHTGIKIVQQIAILMGCAILPHLRSLVEIIEHGLVDEQQKVRTISALAIAALAEAATPYGIESFDSVLKPLWKGIRQHRGKGLAAFLKAIGYLIPLMDAEYANYYTREVMLILIREFQSPDEEMKKIVLKVVKQCCGTDGVEANYIKTEILPPFFKHFWQHRMALDRRNYRQLVDTTVELANKVGAAEIISRIVDDLKDEADSTEDGDGDHRKIMGNLEQLTSTTSWRSS
;
A
#
# COMPACT_ATOMS: atom_id res chain seq x y z
N PHE A 1 -12.54 -17.33 5.59
CA PHE A 1 -13.37 -16.11 5.65
C PHE A 1 -14.40 -16.22 6.76
N TYR A 2 -15.31 -17.21 6.73
CA TYR A 2 -16.36 -17.42 7.76
C TYR A 2 -15.85 -17.49 9.21
N VAL A 3 -14.84 -18.32 9.50
CA VAL A 3 -14.24 -18.45 10.85
C VAL A 3 -13.70 -17.11 11.40
N LEU A 4 -13.17 -16.24 10.51
CA LEU A 4 -12.65 -14.93 10.94
C LEU A 4 -13.78 -13.94 11.22
N MET A 5 -14.93 -14.07 10.57
CA MET A 5 -16.09 -13.23 10.86
C MET A 5 -16.72 -13.62 12.19
N GLU A 6 -16.92 -14.92 12.44
CA GLU A 6 -17.44 -15.42 13.71
C GLU A 6 -16.56 -14.99 14.89
N GLY A 7 -15.24 -15.09 14.76
CA GLY A 7 -14.30 -14.62 15.80
C GLY A 7 -14.43 -13.11 16.09
N ARG A 8 -14.66 -12.28 15.06
CA ARG A 8 -14.89 -10.84 15.25
C ARG A 8 -16.19 -10.56 15.97
N GLU A 9 -17.25 -11.28 15.64
CA GLU A 9 -18.56 -11.12 16.26
C GLU A 9 -18.53 -11.48 17.74
N ILE A 10 -17.88 -12.59 18.09
CA ILE A 10 -17.69 -13.01 19.49
C ILE A 10 -16.92 -11.94 20.28
N ILE A 11 -15.79 -11.44 19.76
CA ILE A 11 -14.99 -10.41 20.43
C ILE A 11 -15.78 -9.10 20.56
N SER A 12 -16.55 -8.71 19.54
CA SER A 12 -17.40 -7.53 19.56
C SER A 12 -18.48 -7.62 20.65
N ASN A 13 -19.17 -8.76 20.73
CA ASN A 13 -20.21 -8.99 21.74
C ASN A 13 -19.61 -9.03 23.15
N LEU A 14 -18.46 -9.68 23.31
CA LEU A 14 -17.72 -9.69 24.57
C LEU A 14 -17.29 -8.27 24.99
N ALA A 15 -16.80 -7.45 24.05
CA ALA A 15 -16.39 -6.08 24.34
C ALA A 15 -17.56 -5.21 24.82
N LYS A 16 -18.75 -5.37 24.23
CA LYS A 16 -19.98 -4.69 24.65
C LYS A 16 -20.45 -5.16 26.04
N ALA A 17 -20.30 -6.44 26.36
CA ALA A 17 -20.69 -7.00 27.64
C ALA A 17 -19.71 -6.65 28.78
N ALA A 18 -18.41 -6.77 28.55
CA ALA A 18 -17.37 -6.57 29.56
C ALA A 18 -16.99 -5.09 29.77
N GLY A 19 -17.20 -4.25 28.74
CA GLY A 19 -16.83 -2.84 28.74
C GLY A 19 -15.35 -2.58 28.43
N LEU A 20 -15.07 -1.34 28.01
CA LEU A 20 -13.74 -0.95 27.50
C LEU A 20 -12.62 -1.12 28.53
N ALA A 21 -12.86 -0.72 29.79
CA ALA A 21 -11.84 -0.76 30.83
C ALA A 21 -11.35 -2.20 31.09
N THR A 22 -12.27 -3.15 31.12
CA THR A 22 -11.99 -4.59 31.27
C THR A 22 -11.22 -5.12 30.07
N MET A 23 -11.66 -4.81 28.85
CA MET A 23 -10.96 -5.22 27.63
C MET A 23 -9.51 -4.70 27.59
N ILE A 24 -9.30 -3.42 27.96
CA ILE A 24 -7.96 -2.82 28.04
C ILE A 24 -7.14 -3.52 29.13
N SER A 25 -7.66 -3.68 30.34
CA SER A 25 -6.88 -4.24 31.45
C SER A 25 -6.46 -5.69 31.18
N THR A 26 -7.33 -6.49 30.56
CA THR A 26 -7.05 -7.88 30.20
C THR A 26 -6.01 -8.02 29.09
N MET A 27 -6.08 -7.20 28.03
CA MET A 27 -5.17 -7.34 26.88
C MET A 27 -3.88 -6.51 27.00
N ARG A 28 -3.80 -5.56 27.94
CA ARG A 28 -2.64 -4.67 28.11
C ARG A 28 -1.31 -5.41 28.32
N PRO A 29 -1.22 -6.51 29.10
CA PRO A 29 0.02 -7.27 29.28
C PRO A 29 0.58 -7.84 27.96
N ASP A 30 -0.27 -8.03 26.94
CA ASP A 30 0.14 -8.61 25.67
C ASP A 30 0.68 -7.60 24.66
N ILE A 31 0.58 -6.30 24.95
CA ILE A 31 0.97 -5.21 24.05
C ILE A 31 2.49 -5.20 23.82
N ASP A 32 3.28 -5.50 24.85
CA ASP A 32 4.74 -5.59 24.79
C ASP A 32 5.28 -7.00 25.03
N ASN A 33 4.42 -8.02 24.87
CA ASN A 33 4.82 -9.42 24.90
C ASN A 33 5.98 -9.66 23.91
N MET A 34 6.96 -10.49 24.26
CA MET A 34 8.12 -10.77 23.41
C MET A 34 7.73 -11.55 22.14
N ASP A 35 6.65 -12.34 22.18
CA ASP A 35 6.14 -13.06 21.02
C ASP A 35 5.39 -12.13 20.05
N GLU A 36 5.85 -12.09 18.80
CA GLU A 36 5.22 -11.31 17.74
C GLU A 36 3.83 -11.83 17.36
N TYR A 37 3.60 -13.13 17.47
CA TYR A 37 2.29 -13.72 17.17
C TYR A 37 1.23 -13.21 18.16
N VAL A 38 1.55 -13.20 19.46
CA VAL A 38 0.67 -12.67 20.50
C VAL A 38 0.37 -11.20 20.24
N ARG A 39 1.41 -10.35 20.04
CA ARG A 39 1.22 -8.93 19.73
C ARG A 39 0.34 -8.70 18.49
N ASN A 40 0.51 -9.51 17.45
CA ASN A 40 -0.26 -9.39 16.21
C ASN A 40 -1.74 -9.74 16.42
N THR A 41 -2.01 -10.79 17.20
CA THR A 41 -3.39 -11.19 17.55
C THR A 41 -4.04 -10.15 18.44
N THR A 42 -3.32 -9.64 19.45
CA THR A 42 -3.77 -8.56 20.33
C THR A 42 -4.09 -7.30 19.55
N ALA A 43 -3.26 -6.93 18.56
CA ALA A 43 -3.53 -5.76 17.72
C ALA A 43 -4.84 -5.89 16.92
N ARG A 44 -5.12 -7.08 16.39
CA ARG A 44 -6.38 -7.37 15.68
C ARG A 44 -7.58 -7.36 16.63
N ALA A 45 -7.44 -7.92 17.83
CA ALA A 45 -8.50 -7.92 18.84
C ALA A 45 -8.87 -6.48 19.25
N PHE A 46 -7.88 -5.62 19.51
CA PHE A 46 -8.14 -4.20 19.81
C PHE A 46 -8.84 -3.45 18.67
N ALA A 47 -8.54 -3.77 17.40
CA ALA A 47 -9.27 -3.17 16.28
C ALA A 47 -10.75 -3.58 16.27
N VAL A 48 -11.05 -4.83 16.60
CA VAL A 48 -12.45 -5.30 16.76
C VAL A 48 -13.12 -4.59 17.94
N VAL A 49 -12.43 -4.43 19.07
CA VAL A 49 -12.94 -3.65 20.21
C VAL A 49 -13.23 -2.20 19.82
N ALA A 50 -12.33 -1.56 19.05
CA ALA A 50 -12.54 -0.21 18.53
C ALA A 50 -13.77 -0.12 17.62
N SER A 51 -14.02 -1.13 16.77
CA SER A 51 -15.23 -1.18 15.94
C SER A 51 -16.51 -1.38 16.76
N ALA A 52 -16.44 -2.10 17.89
CA ALA A 52 -17.60 -2.42 18.71
C ALA A 52 -18.00 -1.29 19.68
N LEU A 53 -17.00 -0.59 20.24
CA LEU A 53 -17.17 0.44 21.28
C LEU A 53 -16.90 1.87 20.78
N GLY A 54 -16.44 2.01 19.52
CA GLY A 54 -16.13 3.30 18.89
C GLY A 54 -14.66 3.70 19.04
N ILE A 55 -14.06 4.16 17.93
CA ILE A 55 -12.68 4.67 17.88
C ILE A 55 -12.41 5.74 18.96
N PRO A 56 -13.29 6.75 19.19
CA PRO A 56 -13.01 7.82 20.15
C PRO A 56 -12.66 7.34 21.56
N SER A 57 -13.34 6.28 22.02
CA SER A 57 -13.14 5.70 23.35
C SER A 57 -11.73 5.11 23.53
N LEU A 58 -11.13 4.61 22.45
CA LEU A 58 -9.81 3.98 22.46
C LEU A 58 -8.65 4.96 22.19
N LEU A 59 -8.93 6.19 21.73
CA LEU A 59 -7.91 7.17 21.39
C LEU A 59 -6.93 7.48 22.55
N PRO A 60 -7.38 7.69 23.82
CA PRO A 60 -6.46 7.95 24.92
C PRO A 60 -5.49 6.78 25.16
N PHE A 61 -5.99 5.55 25.05
CA PHE A 61 -5.18 4.34 25.16
C PHE A 61 -4.14 4.25 24.04
N LEU A 62 -4.56 4.45 22.79
CA LEU A 62 -3.65 4.45 21.64
C LEU A 62 -2.56 5.52 21.76
N LYS A 63 -2.94 6.75 22.17
CA LYS A 63 -1.99 7.85 22.39
C LYS A 63 -0.92 7.48 23.42
N ALA A 64 -1.30 6.80 24.50
CA ALA A 64 -0.39 6.35 25.54
C ALA A 64 0.52 5.21 25.07
N VAL A 65 -0.01 4.21 24.37
CA VAL A 65 0.74 3.03 23.91
C VAL A 65 1.71 3.39 22.79
N CYS A 66 1.28 4.16 21.79
CA CYS A 66 2.12 4.58 20.67
C CYS A 66 3.30 5.45 21.12
N LYS A 67 3.17 6.17 22.24
CA LYS A 67 4.23 7.03 22.85
C LYS A 67 4.90 6.38 24.06
N SER A 68 4.72 5.08 24.26
CA SER A 68 5.31 4.36 25.40
C SER A 68 6.84 4.46 25.37
N LYS A 69 7.43 4.93 26.47
CA LYS A 69 8.89 4.94 26.67
C LYS A 69 9.44 3.62 27.21
N LYS A 70 8.56 2.67 27.57
CA LYS A 70 8.97 1.42 28.23
C LYS A 70 9.57 0.42 27.25
N SER A 71 8.94 0.25 26.10
CA SER A 71 9.31 -0.78 25.13
C SER A 71 8.92 -0.35 23.72
N TRP A 72 9.81 -0.63 22.75
CA TRP A 72 9.51 -0.38 21.35
C TRP A 72 8.42 -1.33 20.83
N GLN A 73 8.28 -2.51 21.45
CA GLN A 73 7.22 -3.48 21.20
C GLN A 73 5.85 -2.86 21.48
N ALA A 74 5.67 -2.15 22.60
CA ALA A 74 4.43 -1.44 22.89
C ALA A 74 4.11 -0.41 21.80
N ARG A 75 5.09 0.42 21.42
CA ARG A 75 4.91 1.42 20.36
C ARG A 75 4.52 0.76 19.04
N HIS A 76 5.23 -0.29 18.65
CA HIS A 76 4.96 -1.07 17.43
C HIS A 76 3.55 -1.65 17.44
N THR A 77 3.13 -2.30 18.54
CA THR A 77 1.79 -2.88 18.66
C THR A 77 0.70 -1.81 18.66
N GLY A 78 0.91 -0.69 19.34
CA GLY A 78 -0.01 0.46 19.31
C GLY A 78 -0.27 0.96 17.88
N ILE A 79 0.78 1.16 17.11
CA ILE A 79 0.68 1.59 15.71
C ILE A 79 0.04 0.49 14.86
N LYS A 80 0.32 -0.79 15.15
CA LYS A 80 -0.33 -1.91 14.48
C LYS A 80 -1.83 -1.98 14.77
N ILE A 81 -2.29 -1.59 15.96
CA ILE A 81 -3.72 -1.45 16.26
C ILE A 81 -4.33 -0.40 15.33
N VAL A 82 -3.70 0.78 15.18
CA VAL A 82 -4.18 1.82 14.26
C VAL A 82 -4.27 1.31 12.82
N GLN A 83 -3.26 0.56 12.36
CA GLN A 83 -3.31 -0.08 11.04
C GLN A 83 -4.50 -1.05 10.91
N GLN A 84 -4.74 -1.89 11.92
CA GLN A 84 -5.86 -2.84 11.88
C GLN A 84 -7.23 -2.14 11.97
N ILE A 85 -7.32 -1.01 12.69
CA ILE A 85 -8.52 -0.15 12.70
C ILE A 85 -8.78 0.37 11.29
N ALA A 86 -7.76 0.88 10.59
CA ALA A 86 -7.91 1.36 9.21
C ALA A 86 -8.43 0.26 8.28
N ILE A 87 -7.85 -0.95 8.36
CA ILE A 87 -8.25 -2.09 7.52
C ILE A 87 -9.67 -2.58 7.86
N LEU A 88 -10.06 -2.58 9.13
CA LEU A 88 -11.36 -3.11 9.56
C LEU A 88 -12.50 -2.12 9.33
N MET A 89 -12.27 -0.83 9.57
CA MET A 89 -13.29 0.21 9.51
C MET A 89 -13.47 0.79 8.09
N GLY A 90 -12.45 0.70 7.24
CA GLY A 90 -12.50 1.29 5.90
C GLY A 90 -12.79 2.80 5.96
N CYS A 91 -13.70 3.29 5.10
CA CYS A 91 -14.04 4.71 5.02
C CYS A 91 -14.65 5.31 6.31
N ALA A 92 -15.09 4.49 7.26
CA ALA A 92 -15.64 4.97 8.53
C ALA A 92 -14.58 5.62 9.45
N ILE A 93 -13.29 5.58 9.08
CA ILE A 93 -12.23 6.28 9.85
C ILE A 93 -12.22 7.80 9.65
N LEU A 94 -12.86 8.33 8.60
CA LEU A 94 -12.74 9.74 8.18
C LEU A 94 -12.92 10.76 9.33
N PRO A 95 -13.94 10.65 10.21
CA PRO A 95 -14.13 11.60 11.31
C PRO A 95 -13.01 11.58 12.36
N HIS A 96 -12.19 10.51 12.38
CA HIS A 96 -11.14 10.27 13.36
C HIS A 96 -9.74 10.23 12.71
N LEU A 97 -9.66 10.43 11.39
CA LEU A 97 -8.45 10.25 10.61
C LEU A 97 -7.31 11.11 11.13
N ARG A 98 -7.55 12.41 11.30
CA ARG A 98 -6.56 13.35 11.85
C ARG A 98 -6.03 12.90 13.21
N SER A 99 -6.91 12.52 14.13
CA SER A 99 -6.49 12.05 15.46
C SER A 99 -5.66 10.77 15.39
N LEU A 100 -6.00 9.84 14.49
CA LEU A 100 -5.24 8.61 14.29
C LEU A 100 -3.85 8.90 13.69
N VAL A 101 -3.76 9.82 12.71
CA VAL A 101 -2.49 10.23 12.09
C VAL A 101 -1.59 10.92 13.13
N GLU A 102 -2.11 11.90 13.88
CA GLU A 102 -1.37 12.60 14.94
C GLU A 102 -0.88 11.66 16.07
N ILE A 103 -1.57 10.53 16.28
CA ILE A 103 -1.15 9.51 17.26
C ILE A 103 0.05 8.70 16.76
N ILE A 104 0.23 8.52 15.45
CA ILE A 104 1.26 7.61 14.90
C ILE A 104 2.39 8.33 14.15
N GLU A 105 2.25 9.62 13.82
CA GLU A 105 3.21 10.39 13.02
C GLU A 105 4.64 10.35 13.56
N HIS A 106 4.82 10.35 14.90
CA HIS A 106 6.13 10.31 15.54
C HIS A 106 6.85 8.98 15.31
N GLY A 107 6.11 7.91 14.98
CA GLY A 107 6.68 6.60 14.69
C GLY A 107 7.51 6.56 13.40
N LEU A 108 7.31 7.52 12.48
CA LEU A 108 8.10 7.63 11.25
C LEU A 108 9.56 8.00 11.50
N VAL A 109 9.84 8.67 12.63
CA VAL A 109 11.19 9.11 13.03
C VAL A 109 11.72 8.32 14.24
N ASP A 110 11.09 7.20 14.57
CA ASP A 110 11.51 6.34 15.68
C ASP A 110 12.92 5.78 15.44
N GLU A 111 13.72 5.59 16.50
CA GLU A 111 15.04 4.95 16.41
C GLU A 111 14.94 3.51 15.90
N GLN A 112 13.86 2.82 16.25
CA GLN A 112 13.67 1.43 15.89
C GLN A 112 13.09 1.28 14.48
N GLN A 113 13.83 0.61 13.58
CA GLN A 113 13.40 0.41 12.19
C GLN A 113 12.04 -0.29 12.07
N LYS A 114 11.77 -1.30 12.91
CA LYS A 114 10.48 -2.01 12.92
C LYS A 114 9.31 -1.06 13.21
N VAL A 115 9.50 -0.07 14.09
CA VAL A 115 8.48 0.94 14.41
C VAL A 115 8.29 1.89 13.22
N ARG A 116 9.38 2.35 12.59
CA ARG A 116 9.28 3.18 11.37
C ARG A 116 8.52 2.47 10.25
N THR A 117 8.85 1.20 9.99
CA THR A 117 8.19 0.40 8.97
C THR A 117 6.69 0.23 9.23
N ILE A 118 6.28 -0.15 10.45
CA ILE A 118 4.84 -0.31 10.75
C ILE A 118 4.10 1.02 10.71
N SER A 119 4.76 2.14 11.06
CA SER A 119 4.18 3.48 10.98
C SER A 119 3.86 3.86 9.54
N ALA A 120 4.82 3.68 8.63
CA ALA A 120 4.59 3.94 7.21
C ALA A 120 3.49 3.01 6.64
N LEU A 121 3.46 1.73 7.03
CA LEU A 121 2.40 0.81 6.62
C LEU A 121 1.02 1.16 7.21
N ALA A 122 0.97 1.73 8.42
CA ALA A 122 -0.26 2.22 9.03
C ALA A 122 -0.78 3.48 8.32
N ILE A 123 0.12 4.41 7.96
CA ILE A 123 -0.22 5.58 7.13
C ILE A 123 -0.75 5.14 5.77
N ALA A 124 -0.12 4.17 5.11
CA ALA A 124 -0.61 3.61 3.86
C ALA A 124 -2.04 3.06 3.99
N ALA A 125 -2.32 2.32 5.07
CA ALA A 125 -3.65 1.75 5.32
C ALA A 125 -4.70 2.83 5.64
N LEU A 126 -4.33 3.88 6.37
CA LEU A 126 -5.20 5.03 6.64
C LEU A 126 -5.52 5.79 5.35
N ALA A 127 -4.52 6.01 4.48
CA ALA A 127 -4.71 6.70 3.20
C ALA A 127 -5.58 5.86 2.24
N GLU A 128 -5.35 4.56 2.16
CA GLU A 128 -6.19 3.62 1.41
C GLU A 128 -7.65 3.66 1.87
N ALA A 129 -7.87 3.63 3.19
CA ALA A 129 -9.20 3.67 3.78
C ALA A 129 -9.89 5.05 3.64
N ALA A 130 -9.13 6.13 3.56
CA ALA A 130 -9.65 7.48 3.39
C ALA A 130 -9.92 7.88 1.93
N THR A 131 -9.34 7.16 0.96
CA THR A 131 -9.44 7.47 -0.48
C THR A 131 -10.91 7.63 -0.92
N PRO A 132 -11.28 8.70 -1.65
CA PRO A 132 -10.43 9.77 -2.20
C PRO A 132 -10.32 11.05 -1.33
N TYR A 133 -10.78 11.04 -0.08
CA TYR A 133 -10.83 12.23 0.79
C TYR A 133 -9.73 12.25 1.86
N GLY A 134 -9.59 13.37 2.58
CA GLY A 134 -8.83 13.42 3.82
C GLY A 134 -7.34 13.75 3.70
N ILE A 135 -6.88 14.27 2.57
CA ILE A 135 -5.48 14.68 2.37
C ILE A 135 -4.97 15.64 3.45
N GLU A 136 -5.82 16.56 3.92
CA GLU A 136 -5.51 17.53 4.97
C GLU A 136 -5.05 16.87 6.28
N SER A 137 -5.53 15.66 6.57
CA SER A 137 -5.15 14.92 7.78
C SER A 137 -3.73 14.38 7.73
N PHE A 138 -3.10 14.36 6.56
CA PHE A 138 -1.76 13.78 6.34
C PHE A 138 -0.64 14.82 6.18
N ASP A 139 -0.94 16.13 6.28
CA ASP A 139 0.06 17.19 6.07
C ASP A 139 1.32 17.02 6.93
N SER A 140 1.14 16.70 8.23
CA SER A 140 2.23 16.52 9.17
C SER A 140 3.16 15.33 8.86
N VAL A 141 2.68 14.33 8.11
CA VAL A 141 3.47 13.12 7.77
C VAL A 141 4.16 13.21 6.42
N LEU A 142 3.77 14.13 5.53
CA LEU A 142 4.39 14.28 4.22
C LEU A 142 5.90 14.53 4.33
N LYS A 143 6.31 15.55 5.09
CA LYS A 143 7.72 15.92 5.23
C LYS A 143 8.60 14.78 5.82
N PRO A 144 8.20 14.10 6.92
CA PRO A 144 8.91 12.92 7.42
C PRO A 144 9.04 11.79 6.38
N LEU A 145 7.98 11.47 5.64
CA LEU A 145 8.00 10.42 4.61
C LEU A 145 8.99 10.77 3.49
N TRP A 146 8.97 12.01 3.03
CA TRP A 146 9.87 12.50 1.98
C TRP A 146 11.34 12.43 2.37
N LYS A 147 11.66 12.86 3.59
CA LYS A 147 13.01 12.72 4.13
C LYS A 147 13.40 11.24 4.23
N GLY A 148 12.47 10.38 4.66
CA GLY A 148 12.68 8.94 4.80
C GLY A 148 12.99 8.23 3.49
N ILE A 149 12.31 8.55 2.38
CA ILE A 149 12.58 7.91 1.07
C ILE A 149 14.01 8.16 0.58
N ARG A 150 14.55 9.36 0.84
CA ARG A 150 15.93 9.70 0.43
C ARG A 150 16.97 9.01 1.30
N GLN A 151 16.66 8.74 2.57
CA GLN A 151 17.60 8.25 3.58
C GLN A 151 17.55 6.73 3.82
N HIS A 152 16.40 6.08 3.59
CA HIS A 152 16.22 4.67 3.88
C HIS A 152 16.50 3.77 2.66
N ARG A 153 16.72 2.48 2.93
CA ARG A 153 16.94 1.41 1.97
C ARG A 153 16.24 0.12 2.41
N GLY A 154 16.07 -0.83 1.49
CA GLY A 154 15.46 -2.14 1.77
C GLY A 154 14.01 -2.05 2.25
N LYS A 155 13.60 -2.96 3.14
CA LYS A 155 12.20 -3.08 3.62
C LYS A 155 11.63 -1.81 4.25
N GLY A 156 12.47 -0.98 4.86
CA GLY A 156 12.05 0.31 5.40
C GLY A 156 11.65 1.29 4.30
N LEU A 157 12.45 1.36 3.22
CA LEU A 157 12.13 2.16 2.04
C LEU A 157 10.84 1.68 1.36
N ALA A 158 10.64 0.37 1.24
CA ALA A 158 9.42 -0.20 0.65
C ALA A 158 8.16 0.29 1.38
N ALA A 159 8.16 0.29 2.71
CA ALA A 159 7.01 0.77 3.49
C ALA A 159 6.73 2.27 3.27
N PHE A 160 7.78 3.10 3.14
CA PHE A 160 7.65 4.53 2.88
C PHE A 160 7.16 4.80 1.45
N LEU A 161 7.68 4.08 0.45
CA LEU A 161 7.19 4.14 -0.92
C LEU A 161 5.72 3.75 -1.00
N LYS A 162 5.32 2.68 -0.29
CA LYS A 162 3.92 2.27 -0.20
C LYS A 162 3.05 3.39 0.38
N ALA A 163 3.46 4.02 1.48
CA ALA A 163 2.71 5.12 2.08
C ALA A 163 2.51 6.27 1.08
N ILE A 164 3.56 6.68 0.37
CA ILE A 164 3.46 7.77 -0.61
C ILE A 164 2.60 7.38 -1.81
N GLY A 165 2.69 6.14 -2.32
CA GLY A 165 1.82 5.69 -3.41
C GLY A 165 0.33 5.74 -3.07
N TYR A 166 -0.04 5.52 -1.81
CA TYR A 166 -1.41 5.70 -1.36
C TYR A 166 -1.78 7.15 -1.07
N LEU A 167 -0.82 8.04 -0.79
CA LEU A 167 -1.09 9.46 -0.54
C LEU A 167 -1.21 10.29 -1.82
N ILE A 168 -0.45 9.97 -2.87
CA ILE A 168 -0.45 10.72 -4.14
C ILE A 168 -1.86 10.84 -4.75
N PRO A 169 -2.69 9.77 -4.82
CA PRO A 169 -4.04 9.87 -5.36
C PRO A 169 -5.02 10.74 -4.55
N LEU A 170 -4.69 11.12 -3.30
CA LEU A 170 -5.53 12.01 -2.49
C LEU A 170 -5.16 13.50 -2.72
N MET A 171 -4.07 13.78 -3.42
CA MET A 171 -3.59 15.15 -3.65
C MET A 171 -4.24 15.78 -4.88
N ASP A 172 -4.27 17.11 -4.91
CA ASP A 172 -4.63 17.86 -6.11
C ASP A 172 -3.60 17.67 -7.23
N ALA A 173 -4.03 17.88 -8.47
CA ALA A 173 -3.24 17.55 -9.66
C ALA A 173 -1.84 18.18 -9.70
N GLU A 174 -1.70 19.43 -9.23
CA GLU A 174 -0.41 20.13 -9.19
C GLU A 174 0.57 19.47 -8.21
N TYR A 175 0.10 19.17 -6.99
CA TYR A 175 0.89 18.49 -5.97
C TYR A 175 1.18 17.04 -6.36
N ALA A 176 0.20 16.34 -6.92
CA ALA A 176 0.37 14.97 -7.41
C ALA A 176 1.46 14.89 -8.49
N ASN A 177 1.51 15.83 -9.44
CA ASN A 177 2.54 15.90 -10.47
C ASN A 177 3.93 16.15 -9.87
N TYR A 178 4.05 17.16 -8.99
CA TYR A 178 5.32 17.49 -8.32
C TYR A 178 5.88 16.29 -7.55
N TYR A 179 5.05 15.68 -6.71
CA TYR A 179 5.46 14.55 -5.89
C TYR A 179 5.68 13.26 -6.68
N THR A 180 4.91 13.02 -7.75
CA THR A 180 5.14 11.88 -8.63
C THR A 180 6.52 11.97 -9.27
N ARG A 181 6.91 13.14 -9.82
CA ARG A 181 8.21 13.33 -10.47
C ARG A 181 9.37 13.06 -9.52
N GLU A 182 9.27 13.56 -8.28
CA GLU A 182 10.29 13.36 -7.25
C GLU A 182 10.41 11.88 -6.81
N VAL A 183 9.29 11.20 -6.57
CA VAL A 183 9.32 9.76 -6.19
C VAL A 183 9.76 8.87 -7.36
N MET A 184 9.44 9.24 -8.60
CA MET A 184 9.70 8.39 -9.77
C MET A 184 11.20 8.10 -9.96
N LEU A 185 12.07 9.06 -9.63
CA LEU A 185 13.53 8.85 -9.64
C LEU A 185 13.96 7.72 -8.70
N ILE A 186 13.34 7.62 -7.51
CA ILE A 186 13.60 6.52 -6.58
C ILE A 186 12.96 5.23 -7.10
N LEU A 187 11.72 5.27 -7.62
CA LEU A 187 11.06 4.07 -8.14
C LEU A 187 11.87 3.43 -9.27
N ILE A 188 12.29 4.21 -10.27
CA ILE A 188 13.09 3.73 -11.41
C ILE A 188 14.38 3.06 -10.91
N ARG A 189 15.05 3.63 -9.91
CA ARG A 189 16.25 3.01 -9.30
C ARG A 189 15.95 1.67 -8.66
N GLU A 190 14.77 1.50 -8.06
CA GLU A 190 14.36 0.26 -7.39
C GLU A 190 13.72 -0.77 -8.34
N PHE A 191 13.53 -0.48 -9.64
CA PHE A 191 13.01 -1.45 -10.63
C PHE A 191 13.90 -2.68 -10.76
N GLN A 192 15.22 -2.49 -10.64
CA GLN A 192 16.23 -3.55 -10.67
C GLN A 192 16.41 -4.28 -9.33
N SER A 193 15.60 -3.97 -8.31
CA SER A 193 15.76 -4.59 -7.00
C SER A 193 15.53 -6.10 -7.07
N PRO A 194 16.39 -6.93 -6.45
CA PRO A 194 16.19 -8.38 -6.39
C PRO A 194 15.13 -8.81 -5.36
N ASP A 195 14.65 -7.89 -4.52
CA ASP A 195 13.62 -8.18 -3.51
C ASP A 195 12.22 -8.15 -4.15
N GLU A 196 11.57 -9.30 -4.20
CA GLU A 196 10.24 -9.47 -4.80
C GLU A 196 9.16 -8.64 -4.10
N GLU A 197 9.26 -8.44 -2.77
CA GLU A 197 8.30 -7.56 -2.06
C GLU A 197 8.52 -6.10 -2.46
N MET A 198 9.77 -5.68 -2.68
CA MET A 198 10.06 -4.33 -3.19
C MET A 198 9.47 -4.14 -4.58
N LYS A 199 9.70 -5.07 -5.51
CA LYS A 199 9.13 -5.01 -6.87
C LYS A 199 7.61 -4.88 -6.85
N LYS A 200 6.94 -5.66 -6.01
CA LYS A 200 5.48 -5.60 -5.85
C LYS A 200 5.01 -4.23 -5.37
N ILE A 201 5.67 -3.66 -4.37
CA ILE A 201 5.35 -2.31 -3.90
C ILE A 201 5.59 -1.28 -5.00
N VAL A 202 6.74 -1.35 -5.67
CA VAL A 202 7.10 -0.41 -6.73
C VAL A 202 6.09 -0.47 -7.89
N LEU A 203 5.70 -1.66 -8.35
CA LEU A 203 4.65 -1.84 -9.37
C LEU A 203 3.30 -1.25 -8.94
N LYS A 204 2.93 -1.42 -7.66
CA LYS A 204 1.70 -0.86 -7.11
C LYS A 204 1.75 0.67 -7.06
N VAL A 205 2.88 1.24 -6.63
CA VAL A 205 3.06 2.69 -6.58
C VAL A 205 3.08 3.29 -7.99
N VAL A 206 3.75 2.66 -8.96
CA VAL A 206 3.72 3.09 -10.37
C VAL A 206 2.29 3.11 -10.90
N LYS A 207 1.50 2.06 -10.62
CA LYS A 207 0.07 2.01 -10.98
C LYS A 207 -0.69 3.20 -10.38
N GLN A 208 -0.49 3.47 -9.09
CA GLN A 208 -1.19 4.56 -8.38
C GLN A 208 -0.80 5.94 -8.95
N CYS A 209 0.49 6.22 -9.11
CA CYS A 209 0.96 7.49 -9.65
C CYS A 209 0.45 7.74 -11.08
N CYS A 210 0.47 6.72 -11.95
CA CYS A 210 0.03 6.89 -13.34
C CYS A 210 -1.49 7.00 -13.47
N GLY A 211 -2.24 6.48 -12.50
CA GLY A 211 -3.70 6.62 -12.43
C GLY A 211 -4.16 8.01 -11.98
N THR A 212 -3.33 8.76 -11.25
CA THR A 212 -3.71 10.06 -10.68
C THR A 212 -3.88 11.14 -11.76
N ASP A 213 -4.85 12.02 -11.53
CA ASP A 213 -5.04 13.23 -12.34
C ASP A 213 -3.94 14.24 -12.03
N GLY A 214 -3.21 14.69 -13.04
CA GLY A 214 -2.02 15.55 -12.90
C GLY A 214 -0.73 14.96 -13.48
N VAL A 215 -0.65 13.63 -13.60
CA VAL A 215 0.49 12.98 -14.29
C VAL A 215 0.19 12.90 -15.78
N GLU A 216 0.93 13.69 -16.56
CA GLU A 216 0.78 13.77 -18.01
C GLU A 216 1.21 12.47 -18.71
N ALA A 217 0.43 12.05 -19.71
CA ALA A 217 0.74 10.87 -20.52
C ALA A 217 2.12 10.96 -21.19
N ASN A 218 2.54 12.16 -21.61
CA ASN A 218 3.83 12.36 -22.24
C ASN A 218 5.00 12.04 -21.29
N TYR A 219 4.90 12.47 -20.03
CA TYR A 219 5.90 12.15 -19.00
C TYR A 219 6.01 10.64 -18.77
N ILE A 220 4.87 9.92 -18.75
CA ILE A 220 4.85 8.46 -18.60
C ILE A 220 5.56 7.79 -19.79
N LYS A 221 5.29 8.25 -21.03
CA LYS A 221 5.93 7.72 -22.25
C LYS A 221 7.44 7.83 -22.25
N THR A 222 7.96 8.98 -21.83
CA THR A 222 9.39 9.30 -21.95
C THR A 222 10.20 8.73 -20.78
N GLU A 223 9.73 8.88 -19.55
CA GLU A 223 10.53 8.59 -18.35
C GLU A 223 10.23 7.23 -17.72
N ILE A 224 8.97 6.76 -17.80
CA ILE A 224 8.51 5.59 -17.03
C ILE A 224 8.47 4.33 -17.89
N LEU A 225 7.89 4.41 -19.09
CA LEU A 225 7.71 3.23 -19.94
C LEU A 225 9.04 2.54 -20.31
N PRO A 226 10.11 3.25 -20.74
CA PRO A 226 11.33 2.55 -21.15
C PRO A 226 11.99 1.76 -20.01
N PRO A 227 12.18 2.32 -18.78
CA PRO A 227 12.65 1.53 -17.65
C PRO A 227 11.67 0.43 -17.22
N PHE A 228 10.35 0.66 -17.31
CA PHE A 228 9.33 -0.30 -16.90
C PHE A 228 9.40 -1.59 -17.73
N PHE A 229 9.37 -1.48 -19.06
CA PHE A 229 9.46 -2.64 -19.95
C PHE A 229 10.81 -3.34 -19.80
N LYS A 230 11.92 -2.59 -19.78
CA LYS A 230 13.27 -3.16 -19.64
C LYS A 230 13.45 -4.06 -18.39
N HIS A 231 12.84 -3.70 -17.26
CA HIS A 231 13.08 -4.40 -15.99
C HIS A 231 11.95 -5.36 -15.59
N PHE A 232 10.70 -5.06 -15.91
CA PHE A 232 9.56 -5.87 -15.47
C PHE A 232 9.04 -6.84 -16.54
N TRP A 233 9.16 -6.51 -17.83
CA TRP A 233 8.82 -7.41 -18.93
C TRP A 233 10.02 -8.29 -19.30
N GLN A 234 10.35 -9.22 -18.40
CA GLN A 234 11.39 -10.25 -18.60
C GLN A 234 10.77 -11.64 -18.39
N HIS A 235 11.24 -12.68 -19.07
CA HIS A 235 10.68 -14.05 -18.93
C HIS A 235 10.59 -14.54 -17.49
N ARG A 236 11.58 -14.17 -16.66
CA ARG A 236 11.59 -14.53 -15.24
C ARG A 236 10.37 -14.00 -14.48
N MET A 237 9.84 -12.84 -14.85
CA MET A 237 8.64 -12.25 -14.24
C MET A 237 7.35 -12.93 -14.72
N ALA A 238 7.33 -13.50 -15.92
CA ALA A 238 6.18 -14.25 -16.43
C ALA A 238 5.95 -15.56 -15.65
N LEU A 239 7.03 -16.20 -15.19
CA LEU A 239 6.96 -17.43 -14.40
C LEU A 239 6.42 -17.22 -12.97
N ASP A 240 6.48 -15.99 -12.45
CA ASP A 240 5.97 -15.67 -11.11
C ASP A 240 4.48 -15.34 -11.15
N ARG A 241 3.63 -16.36 -10.93
CA ARG A 241 2.16 -16.21 -10.90
C ARG A 241 1.64 -15.13 -9.93
N ARG A 242 2.38 -14.78 -8.87
CA ARG A 242 1.93 -13.75 -7.90
C ARG A 242 2.18 -12.35 -8.44
N ASN A 243 3.34 -12.13 -9.06
CA ASN A 243 3.73 -10.84 -9.59
C ASN A 243 3.18 -10.60 -11.00
N TYR A 244 2.96 -11.66 -11.78
CA TYR A 244 2.36 -11.61 -13.11
C TYR A 244 1.03 -10.85 -13.12
N ARG A 245 0.10 -11.17 -12.19
CA ARG A 245 -1.19 -10.49 -12.12
C ARG A 245 -1.02 -9.00 -11.84
N GLN A 246 -0.14 -8.64 -10.91
CA GLN A 246 0.15 -7.25 -10.58
C GLN A 246 0.78 -6.50 -11.78
N LEU A 247 1.67 -7.15 -12.52
CA LEU A 247 2.32 -6.58 -13.70
C LEU A 247 1.30 -6.33 -14.82
N VAL A 248 0.42 -7.29 -15.09
CA VAL A 248 -0.67 -7.14 -16.07
C VAL A 248 -1.60 -5.99 -15.64
N ASP A 249 -2.08 -6.01 -14.39
CA ASP A 249 -2.96 -4.96 -13.86
C ASP A 249 -2.33 -3.56 -13.88
N THR A 250 -1.01 -3.46 -13.70
CA THR A 250 -0.26 -2.20 -13.83
C THR A 250 -0.09 -1.80 -15.30
N THR A 251 0.22 -2.73 -16.20
CA THR A 251 0.40 -2.43 -17.63
C THR A 251 -0.90 -1.96 -18.28
N VAL A 252 -2.04 -2.56 -17.90
CA VAL A 252 -3.37 -2.12 -18.35
C VAL A 252 -3.68 -0.70 -17.86
N GLU A 253 -3.32 -0.37 -16.62
CA GLU A 253 -3.50 1.00 -16.10
C GLU A 253 -2.66 2.02 -16.87
N LEU A 254 -1.42 1.66 -17.19
CA LEU A 254 -0.54 2.49 -18.03
C LEU A 254 -1.14 2.68 -19.43
N ALA A 255 -1.71 1.63 -20.03
CA ALA A 255 -2.37 1.70 -21.32
C ALA A 255 -3.59 2.64 -21.31
N ASN A 256 -4.38 2.63 -20.23
CA ASN A 256 -5.53 3.52 -20.08
C ASN A 256 -5.12 5.01 -20.08
N LYS A 257 -3.95 5.35 -19.53
CA LYS A 257 -3.47 6.74 -19.47
C LYS A 257 -2.71 7.17 -20.73
N VAL A 258 -1.89 6.27 -21.27
CA VAL A 258 -0.91 6.58 -22.32
C VAL A 258 -1.40 6.26 -23.74
N GLY A 259 -2.44 5.43 -23.83
CA GLY A 259 -3.01 4.92 -25.07
C GLY A 259 -2.57 3.47 -25.34
N ALA A 260 -3.51 2.64 -25.77
CA ALA A 260 -3.29 1.21 -26.00
C ALA A 260 -2.23 0.95 -27.10
N ALA A 261 -2.21 1.74 -28.17
CA ALA A 261 -1.29 1.56 -29.29
C ALA A 261 0.19 1.64 -28.87
N GLU A 262 0.52 2.54 -27.94
CA GLU A 262 1.90 2.72 -27.42
C GLU A 262 2.38 1.52 -26.58
N ILE A 263 1.46 0.89 -25.86
CA ILE A 263 1.77 -0.29 -25.03
C ILE A 263 1.85 -1.54 -25.91
N ILE A 264 0.93 -1.69 -26.86
CA ILE A 264 0.88 -2.83 -27.78
C ILE A 264 2.12 -2.87 -28.67
N SER A 265 2.57 -1.73 -29.22
CA SER A 265 3.75 -1.71 -30.08
C SER A 265 4.99 -2.29 -29.38
N ARG A 266 5.19 -1.92 -28.11
CA ARG A 266 6.33 -2.40 -27.30
C ARG A 266 6.24 -3.89 -26.98
N ILE A 267 5.04 -4.42 -26.71
CA ILE A 267 4.84 -5.85 -26.44
C ILE A 267 4.97 -6.68 -27.71
N VAL A 268 4.52 -6.16 -28.87
CA VAL A 268 4.60 -6.85 -30.16
C VAL A 268 6.05 -7.00 -30.62
N ASP A 269 6.90 -6.01 -30.39
CA ASP A 269 8.32 -6.12 -30.71
C ASP A 269 8.99 -7.23 -29.88
N ASP A 270 8.68 -7.34 -28.58
CA ASP A 270 9.17 -8.44 -27.73
C ASP A 270 8.68 -9.83 -28.19
N LEU A 271 7.45 -9.92 -28.73
CA LEU A 271 6.91 -11.18 -29.29
C LEU A 271 7.60 -11.62 -30.57
N LYS A 272 8.11 -10.68 -31.37
CA LYS A 272 8.86 -10.99 -32.60
C LYS A 272 10.26 -11.50 -32.28
N ASP A 273 10.92 -10.93 -31.27
CA ASP A 273 12.26 -11.36 -30.84
C ASP A 273 12.24 -12.78 -30.21
N GLU A 274 11.11 -13.21 -29.61
CA GLU A 274 10.94 -14.57 -29.08
C GLU A 274 10.64 -15.63 -30.15
N ALA A 275 9.90 -15.28 -31.21
CA ALA A 275 9.61 -16.21 -32.31
C ALA A 275 10.89 -16.69 -33.03
N ASP A 276 11.95 -15.87 -32.98
CA ASP A 276 13.26 -16.21 -33.52
C ASP A 276 14.15 -17.05 -32.56
N SER A 277 13.75 -17.26 -31.30
CA SER A 277 14.63 -17.87 -30.28
C SER A 277 14.17 -19.13 -29.55
N THR A 278 12.88 -19.53 -29.44
CA THR A 278 12.52 -20.92 -29.03
C THR A 278 11.04 -21.29 -29.28
N GLU A 279 10.78 -22.50 -29.81
CA GLU A 279 9.42 -23.07 -30.04
C GLU A 279 8.59 -23.35 -28.76
N ASP A 280 9.13 -23.17 -27.55
CA ASP A 280 8.49 -23.55 -26.28
C ASP A 280 7.89 -22.39 -25.45
N GLY A 281 8.09 -21.12 -25.84
CA GLY A 281 7.62 -19.91 -25.10
C GLY A 281 6.19 -19.46 -25.40
N ASP A 282 5.58 -20.03 -26.44
CA ASP A 282 4.37 -19.53 -27.11
C ASP A 282 3.07 -19.61 -26.24
N GLY A 283 3.09 -20.42 -25.18
CA GLY A 283 1.90 -20.72 -24.36
C GLY A 283 1.52 -19.66 -23.32
N ASP A 284 2.49 -18.97 -22.71
CA ASP A 284 2.22 -18.02 -21.62
C ASP A 284 2.09 -16.57 -22.13
N HIS A 285 2.78 -16.20 -23.21
CA HIS A 285 2.59 -14.90 -23.87
C HIS A 285 1.23 -14.78 -24.59
N ARG A 286 0.69 -15.87 -25.17
CA ARG A 286 -0.69 -15.89 -25.69
C ARG A 286 -1.76 -15.68 -24.62
N LYS A 287 -1.51 -16.02 -23.35
CA LYS A 287 -2.43 -15.68 -22.25
C LYS A 287 -2.40 -14.20 -21.89
N ILE A 288 -1.23 -13.56 -21.98
CA ILE A 288 -1.09 -12.12 -21.80
C ILE A 288 -1.85 -11.38 -22.91
N MET A 289 -1.64 -11.78 -24.16
CA MET A 289 -2.35 -11.26 -25.33
C MET A 289 -3.86 -11.55 -25.27
N GLY A 290 -4.28 -12.76 -24.90
CA GLY A 290 -5.70 -13.09 -24.74
C GLY A 290 -6.39 -12.27 -23.63
N ASN A 291 -5.67 -11.93 -22.55
CA ASN A 291 -6.19 -11.04 -21.50
C ASN A 291 -6.21 -9.57 -21.95
N LEU A 292 -5.23 -9.12 -22.75
CA LEU A 292 -5.21 -7.77 -23.35
C LEU A 292 -6.30 -7.61 -24.43
N GLU A 293 -6.56 -8.63 -25.26
CA GLU A 293 -7.63 -8.67 -26.26
C GLU A 293 -9.04 -8.73 -25.64
N GLN A 294 -9.19 -9.40 -24.49
CA GLN A 294 -10.43 -9.33 -23.70
C GLN A 294 -10.66 -7.93 -23.08
N LEU A 295 -9.59 -7.13 -22.91
CA LEU A 295 -9.68 -5.77 -22.38
C LEU A 295 -9.91 -4.71 -23.47
N THR A 296 -9.42 -4.92 -24.70
CA THR A 296 -9.78 -4.07 -25.85
C THR A 296 -11.24 -4.23 -26.26
N SER A 297 -11.81 -5.44 -26.10
CA SER A 297 -13.25 -5.69 -26.35
C SER A 297 -14.19 -5.13 -25.27
N THR A 298 -13.69 -4.87 -24.04
CA THR A 298 -14.49 -4.23 -22.97
C THR A 298 -14.35 -2.71 -22.94
N THR A 299 -13.26 -2.15 -23.47
CA THR A 299 -13.07 -0.68 -23.60
C THR A 299 -13.80 -0.08 -24.81
N SER A 300 -14.15 -0.87 -25.83
CA SER A 300 -14.94 -0.37 -26.99
C SER A 300 -16.38 0.03 -26.66
N TRP A 301 -16.87 -0.23 -25.43
CA TRP A 301 -18.20 0.18 -24.98
C TRP A 301 -18.24 1.52 -24.19
N ARG A 302 -17.11 2.20 -23.99
CA ARG A 302 -17.09 3.52 -23.31
C ARG A 302 -16.76 4.71 -24.24
N SER A 303 -16.63 4.47 -25.53
CA SER A 303 -16.58 5.52 -26.55
C SER A 303 -17.81 5.42 -27.44
N SER A 304 -18.94 5.90 -26.92
CA SER A 304 -20.14 6.32 -27.68
C SER A 304 -20.90 7.32 -26.83
#